data_AF-A0A4Z2EPY1-F1
#
_entry.id   AF-A0A4Z2EPY1-F1
#
_cell.length_a   1.000
_cell.length_b   1.000
_cell.length_c   1.000
_cell.angle_alpha   90.00
_cell.angle_beta   90.00
_cell.angle_gamma   90.00
#
_symmetry.space_group_name_H-M   'P 1'
#
loop_
_entity.id
_entity.type
_entity.pdbx_description
1 polymer ?
#
loop_
_entity_poly.entity_id
_entity_poly.type
_entity_poly.pdbx_seq_one_letter_code
_entity_poly.pdbx_strand_id
1 'polypeptide(L)'
;MAEFSLQKVTDEDVGRYVCRQYRSGQHQGQNALVDLSVVTMTEHKDSEEVNCSVSTFEKPCRLKVKWLIEEEEEDHQDVMTSQSSCSASLKVQTGSSNTLRFNSWTCEVTDGDQVQKFLFRNPPSGDKTGENT
;
A
#
# COMPACT_ATOMS: atom_id res chain seq x y z
N MET A 1 3.17 29.98 8.59
CA MET A 1 3.47 28.76 7.81
C MET A 1 2.15 28.28 7.26
N ALA A 2 2.03 28.03 5.96
CA ALA A 2 0.81 27.43 5.40
C ALA A 2 0.96 25.91 5.46
N GLU A 3 -0.13 25.23 5.79
CA GLU A 3 -0.17 23.77 5.93
C GLU A 3 -1.21 23.22 4.94
N PHE A 4 -0.86 22.10 4.31
CA PHE A 4 -1.76 21.34 3.44
C PHE A 4 -1.92 19.94 4.04
N SER A 5 -3.16 19.53 4.27
CA SER A 5 -3.50 18.22 4.82
C SER A 5 -4.41 17.49 3.83
N LEU A 6 -4.01 16.30 3.44
CA LEU A 6 -4.81 15.40 2.60
C LEU A 6 -5.42 14.30 3.49
N GLN A 7 -6.71 14.02 3.30
CA GLN A 7 -7.43 12.98 4.05
C GLN A 7 -8.12 12.04 3.08
N LYS A 8 -8.34 10.79 3.50
CA LYS A 8 -8.97 9.74 2.67
C LYS A 8 -8.25 9.55 1.34
N VAL A 9 -6.93 9.46 1.41
CA VAL A 9 -6.04 9.35 0.24
C VAL A 9 -6.43 8.15 -0.61
N THR A 10 -6.60 8.37 -1.92
CA THR A 10 -6.86 7.31 -2.92
C THR A 10 -5.74 7.25 -3.95
N ASP A 11 -5.80 6.27 -4.86
CA ASP A 11 -4.86 6.16 -5.98
C ASP A 11 -4.91 7.37 -6.93
N GLU A 12 -6.01 8.12 -6.97
CA GLU A 12 -6.14 9.36 -7.75
C GLU A 12 -5.28 10.51 -7.21
N ASP A 13 -4.94 10.48 -5.91
CA ASP A 13 -4.09 11.50 -5.28
C ASP A 13 -2.59 11.29 -5.57
N VAL A 14 -2.21 10.18 -6.20
CA VAL A 14 -0.81 9.88 -6.51
C VAL A 14 -0.22 10.96 -7.42
N GLY A 15 0.91 11.54 -7.00
CA GLY A 15 1.49 12.65 -7.73
C GLY A 15 2.66 13.34 -7.04
N ARG A 16 3.27 14.29 -7.74
CA ARG A 16 4.32 15.16 -7.21
C ARG A 16 3.72 16.46 -6.68
N TYR A 17 3.76 16.61 -5.36
CA TYR A 17 3.35 17.82 -4.65
C TYR A 17 4.51 18.80 -4.54
N VAL A 18 4.20 20.09 -4.71
CA VAL A 18 5.20 21.16 -4.75
C VAL A 18 4.86 22.24 -3.74
N CYS A 19 5.72 22.42 -2.75
CA CYS A 19 5.64 23.55 -1.84
C CYS A 19 6.51 24.70 -2.37
N ARG A 20 5.87 25.87 -2.53
CA ARG A 20 6.53 27.11 -2.98
C ARG A 20 6.52 28.14 -1.86
N GLN A 21 7.67 28.73 -1.57
CA GLN A 21 7.79 29.79 -0.58
C GLN A 21 7.84 31.15 -1.26
N TYR A 22 7.04 32.11 -0.78
CA TYR A 22 7.05 33.48 -1.24
C TYR A 22 7.28 34.43 -0.07
N ARG A 23 8.10 35.47 -0.29
CA ARG A 23 8.31 36.58 0.66
C ARG A 23 8.19 37.89 -0.10
N SER A 24 7.33 38.78 0.38
CA SER A 24 7.05 40.06 -0.28
C SER A 24 6.70 39.92 -1.78
N GLY A 25 5.96 38.86 -2.14
CA GLY A 25 5.58 38.57 -3.53
C GLY A 25 6.67 37.92 -4.39
N GLN A 26 7.89 37.74 -3.88
CA GLN A 26 8.97 37.08 -4.59
C GLN A 26 9.13 35.63 -4.15
N HIS A 27 9.25 34.73 -5.14
CA HIS A 27 9.57 33.32 -4.91
C HIS A 27 10.94 33.21 -4.25
N GLN A 28 11.02 32.38 -3.20
CA GLN A 28 12.23 32.18 -2.42
C GLN A 28 12.79 30.80 -2.70
N GLY A 29 14.03 30.76 -3.20
CA GLY A 29 14.83 29.54 -3.29
C GLY A 29 14.23 28.43 -4.16
N GLN A 30 14.63 27.19 -3.87
CA GLN A 30 14.12 26.01 -4.55
C GLN A 30 12.79 25.56 -3.94
N ASN A 31 11.94 24.96 -4.78
CA ASN A 31 10.71 24.33 -4.29
C ASN A 31 11.04 23.06 -3.51
N ALA A 32 10.30 22.81 -2.44
CA ALA A 32 10.29 21.49 -1.83
C ALA A 32 9.33 20.59 -2.62
N LEU A 33 9.82 19.42 -3.01
CA LEU A 33 9.08 18.41 -3.78
C LEU A 33 8.78 17.21 -2.89
N VAL A 34 7.57 16.67 -3.01
CA VAL A 34 7.14 15.47 -2.30
C VAL A 34 6.41 14.58 -3.29
N ASP A 35 6.89 13.36 -3.50
CA ASP A 35 6.19 12.38 -4.32
C ASP A 35 5.29 11.52 -3.43
N LEU A 36 3.98 11.64 -3.64
CA LEU A 36 2.99 10.81 -2.96
C LEU A 36 2.80 9.52 -3.75
N SER A 37 3.01 8.39 -3.06
CA SER A 37 2.67 7.06 -3.55
C SER A 37 1.64 6.43 -2.62
N VAL A 38 0.77 5.59 -3.17
CA VAL A 38 -0.34 4.97 -2.42
C VAL A 38 -0.21 3.46 -2.48
N VAL A 39 -0.29 2.82 -1.32
CA VAL A 39 -0.26 1.37 -1.18
C VAL A 39 -1.70 0.87 -1.11
N THR A 40 -2.05 -0.02 -2.03
CA THR A 40 -3.38 -0.63 -2.14
C THR A 40 -3.27 -2.13 -1.91
N MET A 41 -4.06 -2.63 -0.96
CA MET A 41 -4.17 -4.06 -0.65
C MET A 41 -5.57 -4.56 -1.00
N THR A 42 -5.66 -5.67 -1.71
CA THR A 42 -6.94 -6.24 -2.16
C THR A 42 -7.02 -7.73 -1.87
N GLU A 43 -8.18 -8.20 -1.42
CA GLU A 43 -8.50 -9.62 -1.21
C GLU A 43 -9.45 -10.10 -2.31
N HIS A 44 -9.05 -11.17 -3.00
CA HIS A 44 -9.89 -11.86 -3.97
C HIS A 44 -10.55 -13.06 -3.28
N LYS A 45 -11.80 -12.88 -2.85
CA LYS A 45 -12.58 -13.90 -2.10
C LYS A 45 -12.72 -15.22 -2.84
N ASP A 46 -12.70 -15.20 -4.17
CA ASP A 46 -12.89 -16.40 -5.01
C ASP A 46 -11.59 -17.21 -5.19
N SER A 47 -10.42 -16.63 -4.89
CA SER A 47 -9.12 -17.25 -5.17
C SER A 47 -8.20 -17.38 -3.96
N GLU A 48 -8.65 -16.96 -2.76
CA GLU A 48 -7.83 -16.89 -1.54
C GLU A 48 -6.49 -16.17 -1.78
N GLU A 49 -6.52 -15.18 -2.68
CA GLU A 49 -5.36 -14.41 -3.11
C GLU A 49 -5.46 -12.98 -2.58
N VAL A 50 -4.40 -12.52 -1.94
CA VAL A 50 -4.24 -11.16 -1.46
C VAL A 50 -3.11 -10.50 -2.22
N ASN A 51 -3.38 -9.32 -2.76
CA ASN A 51 -2.42 -8.53 -3.52
C ASN A 51 -2.07 -7.25 -2.75
N CYS A 52 -0.79 -6.88 -2.78
CA CYS A 52 -0.30 -5.58 -2.34
C CYS A 52 0.32 -4.88 -3.55
N SER A 53 -0.13 -3.68 -3.85
CA SER A 53 0.34 -2.90 -4.98
C SER A 53 0.64 -1.46 -4.58
N VAL A 54 1.56 -0.81 -5.28
CA VAL A 54 1.92 0.58 -5.02
C VAL A 54 1.72 1.40 -6.28
N SER A 55 0.87 2.41 -6.18
CA SER A 55 0.65 3.41 -7.22
C SER A 55 1.64 4.56 -7.02
N THR A 56 2.49 4.78 -8.03
CA THR A 56 3.56 5.78 -8.01
C THR A 56 3.40 6.80 -9.14
N PHE A 57 3.83 8.04 -8.90
CA PHE A 57 3.94 9.09 -9.91
C PHE A 57 4.99 8.74 -10.99
N GLU A 58 6.16 8.29 -10.57
CA GLU A 58 7.24 7.95 -11.51
C GLU A 58 7.01 6.61 -12.20
N LYS A 59 7.32 6.56 -13.50
CA LYS A 59 7.29 5.35 -14.34
C LYS A 59 8.63 5.18 -15.08
N PRO A 60 9.21 3.96 -15.15
CA PRO A 60 8.72 2.73 -14.53
C PRO A 60 8.87 2.76 -13.00
N CYS A 61 8.03 2.00 -12.29
CA CYS A 61 8.16 1.87 -10.85
C CYS A 61 9.49 1.20 -10.48
N ARG A 62 10.12 1.70 -9.41
CA ARG A 62 11.39 1.19 -8.86
C ARG A 62 11.24 0.56 -7.48
N LEU A 63 10.07 0.69 -6.86
CA LEU A 63 9.78 0.17 -5.53
C LEU A 63 9.72 -1.35 -5.56
N LYS A 64 10.35 -1.98 -4.58
CA LYS A 64 10.23 -3.43 -4.37
C LYS A 64 9.13 -3.68 -3.36
N VAL A 65 8.29 -4.66 -3.66
CA VAL A 65 7.15 -5.02 -2.82
C VAL A 65 7.22 -6.52 -2.55
N LYS A 66 7.03 -6.93 -1.30
CA LYS A 66 6.96 -8.35 -0.92
C LYS A 66 6.04 -8.53 0.28
N TRP A 67 5.58 -9.76 0.46
CA TRP A 67 4.85 -10.18 1.64
C TRP A 67 5.83 -10.75 2.69
N LEU A 68 5.61 -10.38 3.94
CA LEU A 68 6.18 -11.00 5.13
C LEU A 68 5.07 -11.78 5.82
N ILE A 69 5.35 -13.03 6.16
CA ILE A 69 4.43 -13.95 6.83
C ILE A 69 5.08 -14.28 8.17
N GLU A 70 4.47 -13.87 9.27
CA GLU A 70 4.89 -14.27 10.62
C GLU A 70 4.28 -15.64 10.95
N GLU A 71 4.99 -16.73 10.66
CA GLU A 71 4.67 -18.07 11.15
C GLU A 71 5.97 -18.76 11.64
N GLU A 72 5.86 -19.57 12.70
CA GLU A 72 6.94 -20.44 13.21
C GLU A 72 7.37 -21.43 12.11
N GLU A 73 8.66 -21.70 12.00
CA GLU A 73 9.42 -22.15 10.82
C GLU A 73 8.99 -23.47 10.11
N GLU A 74 7.85 -24.08 10.45
CA GLU A 74 7.48 -25.44 10.01
C GLU A 74 6.36 -25.54 8.95
N ASP A 75 5.57 -24.49 8.68
CA ASP A 75 4.31 -24.63 7.91
C ASP A 75 4.18 -23.75 6.64
N HIS A 76 5.31 -23.36 6.04
CA HIS A 76 5.36 -22.59 4.78
C HIS A 76 4.83 -23.35 3.55
N GLN A 77 4.35 -24.59 3.70
CA GLN A 77 3.97 -25.42 2.55
C GLN A 77 2.64 -24.99 1.91
N ASP A 78 1.82 -24.22 2.62
CA ASP A 78 0.47 -23.85 2.19
C ASP A 78 0.33 -22.43 1.60
N VAL A 79 1.42 -21.67 1.44
CA VAL A 79 1.36 -20.29 0.95
C VAL A 79 2.34 -20.04 -0.19
N MET A 80 1.83 -19.52 -1.32
CA MET A 80 2.63 -19.12 -2.46
C MET A 80 2.67 -17.60 -2.58
N THR A 81 3.86 -17.02 -2.66
CA THR A 81 4.04 -15.59 -2.91
C THR A 81 4.63 -15.34 -4.30
N SER A 82 4.12 -14.35 -5.00
CA SER A 82 4.73 -13.79 -6.21
C SER A 82 5.09 -12.32 -5.96
N GLN A 83 6.18 -11.85 -6.54
CA GLN A 83 6.67 -10.48 -6.34
C GLN A 83 7.12 -9.88 -7.67
N SER A 84 6.85 -8.60 -7.84
CA SER A 84 7.21 -7.81 -9.02
C SER A 84 7.55 -6.36 -8.61
N SER A 85 7.88 -5.50 -9.59
CA SER A 85 8.05 -4.09 -9.29
C SER A 85 6.70 -3.46 -8.92
N CYS A 86 6.64 -2.76 -7.79
CA CYS A 86 5.41 -2.17 -7.25
C CYS A 86 4.28 -3.14 -6.90
N SER A 87 4.44 -4.47 -6.95
CA SER A 87 3.38 -5.37 -6.49
C SER A 87 3.88 -6.71 -5.98
N ALA A 88 3.08 -7.33 -5.11
CA ALA A 88 3.26 -8.71 -4.69
C ALA A 88 1.89 -9.36 -4.41
N SER A 89 1.72 -10.60 -4.87
CA SER A 89 0.56 -11.43 -4.50
C SER A 89 0.97 -12.50 -3.51
N LEU A 90 0.04 -12.88 -2.66
CA LEU A 90 0.10 -14.02 -1.76
C LEU A 90 -1.15 -14.84 -1.96
N LYS A 91 -1.00 -16.14 -2.14
CA LYS A 91 -2.10 -17.09 -2.32
C LYS A 91 -2.02 -18.20 -1.30
N VAL A 92 -3.13 -18.47 -0.62
CA VAL A 92 -3.24 -19.61 0.31
C VAL A 92 -3.72 -20.83 -0.46
N GLN A 93 -3.14 -21.99 -0.16
CA GLN A 93 -3.52 -23.26 -0.75
C GLN A 93 -4.72 -23.82 0.02
N THR A 94 -5.82 -24.05 -0.70
CA THR A 94 -7.12 -24.44 -0.16
C THR A 94 -7.03 -25.79 0.55
N GLY A 95 -7.22 -25.82 1.87
CA GLY A 95 -7.10 -27.04 2.69
C GLY A 95 -6.69 -26.79 4.15
N SER A 96 -6.18 -25.60 4.45
CA SER A 96 -5.78 -25.19 5.79
C SER A 96 -6.80 -24.24 6.42
N SER A 97 -6.87 -24.20 7.75
CA SER A 97 -7.96 -23.55 8.50
C SER A 97 -8.11 -22.05 8.18
N ASN A 98 -9.18 -21.72 7.46
CA ASN A 98 -9.33 -20.54 6.59
C ASN A 98 -9.58 -19.16 7.23
N THR A 99 -9.45 -18.97 8.55
CA THR A 99 -9.98 -17.74 9.19
C THR A 99 -9.02 -16.95 10.08
N LEU A 100 -7.84 -17.48 10.42
CA LEU A 100 -6.94 -16.82 11.38
C LEU A 100 -5.64 -16.28 10.77
N ARG A 101 -5.33 -16.56 9.50
CA ARG A 101 -4.02 -16.23 8.90
C ARG A 101 -3.86 -14.80 8.39
N PHE A 102 -4.94 -14.10 8.05
CA PHE A 102 -4.85 -12.79 7.37
C PHE A 102 -4.31 -11.66 8.26
N ASN A 103 -4.41 -11.79 9.59
CA ASN A 103 -4.01 -10.74 10.53
C ASN A 103 -2.49 -10.68 10.79
N SER A 104 -1.72 -11.63 10.28
CA SER A 104 -0.25 -11.70 10.46
C SER A 104 0.53 -11.36 9.17
N TRP A 105 -0.15 -11.01 8.08
CA TRP A 105 0.51 -10.70 6.82
C TRP A 105 0.88 -9.23 6.72
N THR A 106 2.14 -8.97 6.40
CA THR A 106 2.66 -7.62 6.26
C THR A 106 3.19 -7.42 4.85
N CYS A 107 2.70 -6.39 4.16
CA CYS A 107 3.32 -5.94 2.93
C CYS A 107 4.50 -5.02 3.25
N GLU A 108 5.69 -5.41 2.84
CA GLU A 108 6.90 -4.60 2.92
C GLU A 108 7.14 -3.91 1.57
N VAL A 109 7.25 -2.58 1.61
CA VAL A 109 7.61 -1.73 0.47
C VAL A 109 8.99 -1.16 0.72
N THR A 110 9.90 -1.33 -0.24
CA THR A 110 11.27 -0.84 -0.17
C THR A 110 11.55 0.19 -1.26
N ASP A 111 12.07 1.35 -0.86
CA ASP A 111 12.57 2.43 -1.71
C ASP A 111 14.05 2.70 -1.39
N GLY A 112 14.96 2.11 -2.18
CA GLY A 112 16.39 2.12 -1.87
C GLY A 112 16.67 1.44 -0.52
N ASP A 113 17.15 2.22 0.44
CA ASP A 113 17.43 1.76 1.81
C ASP A 113 16.24 1.99 2.77
N GLN A 114 15.18 2.65 2.32
CA GLN A 114 14.00 2.93 3.14
C GLN A 114 13.01 1.76 3.04
N VAL A 115 12.54 1.30 4.19
CA VAL A 115 11.60 0.18 4.31
C VAL A 115 10.36 0.65 5.05
N GLN A 116 9.18 0.42 4.47
CA GLN A 116 7.88 0.67 5.08
C GLN A 116 7.08 -0.62 5.14
N LYS A 117 6.38 -0.85 6.25
CA LYS A 117 5.61 -2.08 6.50
C LYS A 117 4.15 -1.73 6.74
N PHE A 118 3.28 -2.39 6.00
CA PHE A 118 1.84 -2.22 6.08
C PHE A 118 1.21 -3.55 6.50
N LEU A 119 0.55 -3.55 7.65
CA LEU A 119 -0.19 -4.73 8.10
C LEU A 119 -1.46 -4.88 7.26
N PHE A 120 -1.67 -6.06 6.70
CA PHE A 120 -2.93 -6.37 6.04
C PHE A 120 -4.05 -6.40 7.08
N ARG A 121 -5.08 -5.59 6.85
CA ARG A 121 -6.27 -5.57 7.69
C ARG A 121 -7.46 -5.71 6.75
N ASN A 122 -8.30 -6.71 6.98
CA ASN A 122 -9.58 -6.75 6.31
C ASN A 122 -10.32 -5.46 6.70
N PRO A 123 -10.72 -4.61 5.74
CA PRO A 123 -11.61 -3.51 6.06
C PRO A 123 -12.87 -4.12 6.70
N PRO A 124 -13.41 -3.52 7.78
CA PRO A 124 -14.67 -3.98 8.33
C PRO A 124 -15.71 -4.00 7.20
N SER A 125 -16.44 -5.11 7.10
CA SER A 125 -17.43 -5.32 6.05
C SER A 125 -18.46 -4.19 6.06
N GLY A 126 -18.29 -3.25 5.12
CA GLY A 126 -19.23 -2.23 4.66
C GLY A 126 -20.14 -1.60 5.71
N ASP A 127 -19.85 -0.35 6.10
CA ASP A 127 -20.94 0.59 6.34
C ASP A 127 -21.68 0.75 5.00
N LYS A 128 -22.87 0.14 4.92
CA LYS A 128 -23.85 0.46 3.88
C LYS A 128 -24.15 1.95 4.02
N THR A 129 -23.57 2.78 3.15
CA THR A 129 -24.10 4.12 2.92
C THR A 129 -25.55 3.96 2.51
N GLY A 130 -26.46 4.34 3.40
CA GLY A 130 -27.88 4.42 3.10
C GLY A 130 -28.08 5.39 1.96
N GLU A 131 -28.45 4.86 0.80
CA GLU A 131 -29.02 5.61 -0.31
C GLU A 131 -30.40 6.09 0.13
N ASN A 132 -30.47 7.31 0.65
CA ASN A 132 -31.72 8.05 0.71
C ASN A 132 -31.89 8.77 -0.63
N THR A 133 -32.73 8.20 -1.51
CA THR A 133 -33.41 8.96 -2.56
C THR A 133 -34.90 8.64 -2.50
#